data_AF-A0A7C4CI96-F1
#
_entry.id   AF-A0A7C4CI96-F1
#
_cell.length_a   1.000
_cell.length_b   1.000
_cell.length_c   1.000
_cell.angle_alpha   90.00
_cell.angle_beta   90.00
_cell.angle_gamma   90.00
#
_symmetry.space_group_name_H-M   'P 1'
#
loop_
_entity.id
_entity.type
_entity.pdbx_description
1 polymer ?
#
loop_
_entity_poly.entity_id
_entity_poly.type
_entity_poly.pdbx_seq_one_letter_code
_entity_poly.pdbx_strand_id
1 'polypeptide(L)'
;MSTGKQLLEELRKDEELRKALAEELIPEVLRNRELRRALLLAISREMATKEDIESLRRATKEDIESLGRATKEDIESLRRATKEDIESLGRATKEDIESLRRATKEDIESLRMTTKEDI
;
A
#
# COMPACT_ATOMS: atom_id res chain seq x y z
N MET A 1 39.80 -8.87 -49.77
CA MET A 1 38.92 -8.27 -48.74
C MET A 1 39.54 -6.96 -48.27
N SER A 2 38.75 -5.96 -47.89
CA SER A 2 39.29 -4.73 -47.27
C SER A 2 39.92 -5.06 -45.91
N THR A 3 41.02 -4.39 -45.56
CA THR A 3 41.71 -4.54 -44.27
C THR A 3 40.75 -4.41 -43.08
N GLY A 4 39.83 -3.44 -43.12
CA GLY A 4 38.82 -3.28 -42.07
C GLY A 4 37.83 -4.45 -41.96
N LYS A 5 37.51 -5.12 -43.07
CA LYS A 5 36.63 -6.31 -43.05
C LYS A 5 37.34 -7.54 -42.48
N GLN A 6 38.63 -7.70 -42.79
CA GLN A 6 39.45 -8.78 -42.22
C GLN A 6 39.59 -8.62 -40.70
N LEU A 7 39.90 -7.40 -40.24
CA LEU A 7 39.96 -7.11 -38.80
C LEU A 7 38.65 -7.44 -38.09
N LEU A 8 37.50 -7.09 -38.67
CA LEU A 8 36.21 -7.44 -38.08
C LEU A 8 35.93 -8.95 -38.04
N GLU A 9 36.41 -9.71 -39.03
CA GLU A 9 36.30 -11.18 -38.99
C GLU A 9 37.21 -11.79 -37.92
N GLU A 10 38.42 -11.27 -37.77
CA GLU A 10 39.37 -11.72 -36.74
C GLU A 10 38.84 -11.40 -35.33
N LEU A 11 38.37 -10.18 -35.08
CA LEU A 11 37.75 -9.78 -33.81
C LEU A 11 36.47 -10.57 -33.47
N ARG A 12 35.79 -11.14 -34.47
CA ARG A 12 34.62 -12.01 -34.24
C ARG A 12 35.02 -13.42 -33.84
N LYS A 13 36.15 -13.93 -34.36
CA LYS A 13 36.64 -15.29 -34.13
C LYS A 13 37.53 -15.39 -32.89
N ASP A 14 38.26 -14.34 -32.58
CA ASP A 14 39.25 -14.30 -31.50
C ASP A 14 38.80 -13.36 -30.38
N GLU A 15 38.41 -13.94 -29.26
CA GLU A 15 37.97 -13.20 -28.08
C GLU A 15 39.13 -12.52 -27.35
N GLU A 16 40.30 -13.13 -27.32
CA GLU A 16 41.49 -12.56 -26.68
C GLU A 16 41.95 -11.32 -27.44
N LEU A 17 42.01 -11.39 -28.77
CA LEU A 17 42.33 -10.24 -29.62
C LEU A 17 41.31 -9.11 -29.43
N ARG A 18 40.03 -9.43 -29.38
CA ARG A 18 38.95 -8.45 -29.16
C ARG A 18 39.07 -7.78 -27.80
N LYS A 19 39.36 -8.55 -26.75
CA LYS A 19 39.53 -8.01 -25.40
C LYS A 19 40.78 -7.15 -25.28
N ALA A 20 41.91 -7.60 -25.82
CA ALA A 20 43.16 -6.85 -25.85
C ALA A 20 42.99 -5.51 -26.58
N LEU A 21 42.35 -5.52 -27.75
CA LEU A 21 42.07 -4.29 -28.49
C LEU A 21 41.15 -3.35 -27.71
N ALA A 22 40.14 -3.88 -27.00
CA ALA A 22 39.26 -3.07 -26.15
C ALA A 22 40.03 -2.44 -24.97
N GLU A 23 40.89 -3.21 -24.29
CA GLU A 23 41.69 -2.74 -23.16
C GLU A 23 42.66 -1.61 -23.56
N GLU A 24 43.20 -1.63 -24.78
CA GLU A 24 44.02 -0.55 -25.32
C GLU A 24 43.21 0.72 -25.65
N LEU A 25 41.98 0.56 -26.17
CA LEU A 25 41.16 1.70 -26.63
C LEU A 25 40.32 2.36 -25.53
N ILE A 26 39.84 1.60 -24.54
CA ILE A 26 38.94 2.09 -23.48
C ILE A 26 39.56 3.28 -22.71
N PRO A 27 40.83 3.26 -22.26
CA PRO A 27 41.42 4.38 -21.54
C PRO A 27 41.44 5.67 -22.37
N GLU A 28 41.72 5.58 -23.66
CA GLU A 28 41.75 6.74 -24.56
C GLU A 28 40.36 7.32 -24.82
N VAL A 29 39.36 6.43 -24.99
CA VAL A 29 37.94 6.83 -25.08
C VAL A 29 37.47 7.54 -23.81
N LEU A 30 37.86 7.04 -22.62
CA LEU A 30 37.50 7.65 -21.33
C LEU A 30 38.27 8.95 -21.06
N ARG A 31 39.52 9.09 -21.53
CA ARG A 31 40.30 10.33 -21.41
C ARG A 31 39.69 11.45 -22.25
N ASN A 32 39.26 11.15 -23.47
CA ASN A 32 38.61 12.11 -24.35
C ASN A 32 37.30 12.64 -23.72
N ARG A 33 37.24 13.95 -23.50
CA ARG A 33 36.11 14.61 -22.80
C ARG A 33 34.81 14.54 -23.60
N GLU A 34 34.86 14.55 -24.93
CA GLU A 34 33.67 14.48 -25.78
C GLU A 34 33.12 13.06 -25.82
N LEU A 35 33.98 12.07 -26.05
CA LEU A 35 33.59 10.65 -26.05
C LEU A 35 33.05 10.21 -24.68
N ARG A 36 33.73 10.60 -23.59
CA ARG A 36 33.24 10.34 -22.22
C ARG A 36 31.89 10.99 -21.96
N ARG A 37 31.65 12.21 -22.44
CA ARG A 37 30.34 12.86 -22.29
C ARG A 37 29.25 12.17 -23.11
N ALA A 38 29.56 11.76 -24.34
CA ALA A 38 28.62 11.01 -25.17
C ALA A 38 28.22 9.68 -24.49
N LEU A 39 29.18 8.96 -23.91
CA LEU A 39 28.91 7.73 -23.14
C LEU A 39 28.06 8.00 -21.91
N LEU A 40 28.42 9.00 -21.10
CA LEU A 40 27.63 9.36 -19.91
C LEU A 40 26.20 9.76 -20.27
N LEU A 41 26.02 10.51 -21.37
CA LEU A 41 24.70 10.94 -21.83
C LEU A 41 23.85 9.79 -22.39
N ALA A 42 24.49 8.79 -23.00
CA ALA A 42 23.81 7.57 -23.41
C ALA A 42 23.34 6.77 -22.19
N ILE A 43 24.22 6.56 -21.22
CA ILE A 43 23.93 5.79 -20.00
C ILE A 43 22.88 6.52 -19.13
N SER A 44 22.95 7.84 -19.01
CA SER A 44 22.05 8.62 -18.14
C SER A 44 20.58 8.54 -18.55
N ARG A 45 20.26 8.11 -19.78
CA ARG A 45 18.88 7.95 -20.24
C ARG A 45 18.18 6.75 -19.62
N GLU A 46 18.94 5.75 -19.19
CA GLU A 46 18.43 4.48 -18.66
C GLU A 46 18.87 4.26 -17.20
N MET A 47 19.78 5.08 -16.69
CA MET A 47 20.28 4.99 -15.32
C MET A 47 19.30 5.59 -14.33
N ALA A 48 18.86 4.78 -13.36
CA ALA A 48 18.25 5.30 -12.14
C ALA A 48 19.32 5.98 -11.26
N THR A 49 18.99 7.14 -10.74
CA THR A 49 19.85 7.94 -9.86
C THR A 49 19.46 7.78 -8.39
N LYS A 50 20.30 8.27 -7.49
CA LYS A 50 19.96 8.33 -6.06
C LYS A 50 18.77 9.26 -5.80
N GLU A 51 18.60 10.31 -6.59
CA GLU A 51 17.48 11.24 -6.48
C GLU A 51 16.15 10.57 -6.86
N ASP A 52 16.16 9.69 -7.87
CA ASP A 52 14.99 8.89 -8.24
C ASP A 52 14.58 7.95 -7.09
N ILE A 53 15.57 7.27 -6.48
CA ILE A 53 15.33 6.38 -5.34
C ILE A 53 14.82 7.16 -4.12
N GLU A 54 15.39 8.34 -3.84
CA GLU A 54 14.94 9.17 -2.72
C GLU A 54 13.52 9.69 -2.93
N SER A 55 13.19 10.11 -4.15
CA SER A 55 11.84 10.55 -4.52
C SER A 55 10.83 9.43 -4.34
N LEU A 56 11.14 8.22 -4.83
CA LEU A 56 10.30 7.05 -4.64
C LEU A 56 10.13 6.73 -3.15
N ARG A 57 11.21 6.78 -2.37
CA ARG A 57 11.16 6.52 -0.93
C ARG A 57 10.26 7.50 -0.19
N ARG A 58 10.27 8.79 -0.57
CA ARG A 58 9.39 9.81 0.01
C ARG A 58 7.94 9.55 -0.34
N ALA A 59 7.63 9.32 -1.63
CA ALA A 59 6.29 9.00 -2.08
C ALA A 59 5.72 7.76 -1.36
N THR A 60 6.47 6.67 -1.30
CA THR A 60 6.05 5.45 -0.58
C THR A 60 5.80 5.71 0.90
N LYS A 61 6.61 6.57 1.54
CA LYS A 61 6.41 6.90 2.96
C LYS A 61 5.11 7.68 3.17
N GLU A 62 4.83 8.66 2.31
CA GLU A 62 3.60 9.46 2.36
C GLU A 62 2.35 8.59 2.11
N ASP A 63 2.42 7.65 1.17
CA ASP A 63 1.33 6.69 0.90
C ASP A 63 1.04 5.81 2.13
N ILE A 64 2.07 5.30 2.79
CA ILE A 64 1.92 4.51 4.02
C ILE A 64 1.31 5.34 5.16
N GLU A 65 1.75 6.58 5.34
CA GLU A 65 1.18 7.49 6.34
C GLU A 65 -0.29 7.84 6.05
N SER A 66 -0.64 8.01 4.77
CA SER A 66 -2.02 8.23 4.33
C SER A 66 -2.91 7.03 4.63
N LEU A 67 -2.47 5.82 4.26
CA LEU A 67 -3.17 4.56 4.58
C LEU A 67 -3.34 4.36 6.09
N GLY A 68 -2.32 4.69 6.88
CA GLY A 68 -2.38 4.61 8.34
C GLY A 68 -3.45 5.52 8.93
N ARG A 69 -3.61 6.74 8.40
CA ARG A 69 -4.67 7.67 8.83
C ARG A 69 -6.06 7.18 8.44
N ALA A 70 -6.25 6.78 7.20
CA ALA A 70 -7.54 6.24 6.72
C ALA A 70 -7.99 5.03 7.55
N THR A 71 -7.07 4.08 7.80
CA THR A 71 -7.36 2.90 8.63
C THR A 71 -7.78 3.28 10.05
N LYS A 72 -7.16 4.31 10.64
CA LYS A 72 -7.51 4.79 11.97
C LYS A 72 -8.92 5.41 12.00
N GLU A 73 -9.26 6.22 10.98
CA GLU A 73 -10.59 6.82 10.83
C GLU A 73 -11.68 5.77 10.65
N ASP A 74 -11.42 4.72 9.88
CA ASP A 74 -12.34 3.58 9.71
C ASP A 74 -12.59 2.85 11.03
N ILE A 75 -11.53 2.57 11.79
CA ILE A 75 -11.63 1.92 13.12
C ILE A 75 -12.45 2.80 14.09
N GLU A 76 -12.20 4.10 14.11
CA GLU A 76 -12.96 5.03 14.97
C GLU A 76 -14.44 5.09 14.58
N SER A 77 -14.74 5.07 13.28
CA SER A 77 -16.11 5.05 12.77
C SER A 77 -16.85 3.77 13.17
N LEU A 78 -16.22 2.60 12.98
CA LEU A 78 -16.77 1.31 13.41
C LEU A 78 -17.03 1.26 14.93
N ARG A 79 -16.10 1.81 15.72
CA ARG A 79 -16.26 1.88 17.18
C ARG A 79 -17.46 2.74 17.58
N ARG A 80 -17.70 3.86 16.90
CA ARG A 80 -18.87 4.72 17.16
C ARG A 80 -20.16 4.02 16.80
N ALA A 81 -20.26 3.44 15.61
CA ALA A 81 -21.43 2.69 15.17
C ALA A 81 -21.76 1.55 16.15
N THR A 82 -20.76 0.76 16.54
CA THR A 82 -20.94 -0.34 17.51
C THR A 82 -21.45 0.18 18.86
N LYS A 83 -20.95 1.34 19.32
CA LYS A 83 -21.41 1.94 20.58
C LYS A 83 -22.87 2.39 20.49
N GLU A 84 -23.26 3.03 19.39
CA GLU A 84 -24.63 3.47 19.15
C GLU A 84 -25.60 2.28 19.09
N ASP A 85 -25.20 1.19 18.44
CA ASP A 85 -25.99 -0.05 18.39
C ASP A 85 -26.21 -0.65 19.79
N ILE A 86 -25.16 -0.71 20.61
CA ILE A 86 -25.25 -1.19 22.00
C ILE A 86 -26.19 -0.31 22.82
N GLU A 87 -26.10 1.02 22.70
CA GLU A 87 -26.99 1.95 23.40
C GLU A 87 -28.44 1.82 22.94
N SER A 88 -28.67 1.59 21.64
CA SER A 88 -29.98 1.32 21.08
C SER A 88 -30.60 0.03 21.63
N LEU A 89 -29.85 -1.08 21.60
CA LEU A 89 -30.27 -2.36 22.18
C LEU A 89 -30.57 -2.24 23.67
N GLY A 90 -29.76 -1.48 24.41
CA GLY A 90 -29.98 -1.23 25.83
C GLY A 90 -31.26 -0.46 26.12
N ARG A 91 -31.67 0.47 25.25
CA ARG A 91 -32.97 1.17 25.36
C ARG A 91 -34.14 0.26 25.03
N ALA A 92 -34.09 -0.45 23.90
CA ALA A 92 -35.13 -1.39 23.51
C ALA A 92 -35.38 -2.44 24.61
N THR A 93 -34.31 -3.02 25.16
CA THR A 93 -34.42 -4.00 26.26
C THR A 93 -35.08 -3.42 27.51
N LYS A 94 -34.84 -2.15 27.84
CA LYS A 94 -35.49 -1.50 28.99
C LYS A 94 -36.98 -1.29 28.74
N GLU A 95 -37.34 -0.84 27.55
CA GLU A 95 -38.74 -0.64 27.13
C GLU A 95 -39.51 -1.97 27.15
N ASP A 96 -38.90 -3.06 26.69
CA ASP A 96 -39.48 -4.41 26.75
C ASP A 96 -39.71 -4.86 28.19
N ILE A 97 -38.73 -4.66 29.09
CA ILE A 97 -38.86 -5.00 30.51
C ILE A 97 -39.98 -4.19 31.18
N GLU A 98 -40.08 -2.89 30.88
CA GLU A 98 -41.17 -2.05 31.42
C GLU A 98 -42.54 -2.50 30.92
N SER A 99 -42.65 -2.85 29.64
CA SER A 99 -43.88 -3.36 29.03
C SER A 99 -44.31 -4.68 29.66
N LEU A 100 -43.39 -5.63 29.83
CA LEU A 100 -43.64 -6.89 30.51
C LEU A 100 -44.10 -6.68 31.97
N ARG A 101 -43.46 -5.76 32.70
CA ARG A 101 -43.85 -5.44 34.08
C ARG A 101 -45.28 -4.89 34.16
N ARG A 102 -45.69 -4.05 33.21
CA ARG A 102 -47.06 -3.51 33.15
C ARG A 102 -48.07 -4.62 32.87
N ALA A 103 -47.83 -5.44 31.85
CA ALA A 103 -48.69 -6.57 31.52
C ALA A 103 -48.85 -7.54 32.70
N THR A 104 -47.75 -7.92 33.36
CA THR A 104 -47.82 -8.78 34.55
C THR A 104 -48.62 -8.15 35.69
N LYS A 105 -48.52 -6.82 35.89
CA LYS A 105 -49.29 -6.12 36.92
C LYS A 105 -50.79 -6.14 36.61
N GLU A 106 -51.16 -5.89 35.36
CA GLU A 106 -52.54 -5.94 34.88
C GLU A 106 -53.15 -7.35 34.99
N ASP A 107 -52.38 -8.39 34.67
CA ASP A 107 -52.79 -9.79 34.83
C ASP A 107 -53.06 -10.12 36.31
N ILE A 108 -52.17 -9.71 37.21
CA ILE A 108 -52.35 -9.92 38.65
C ILE A 108 -53.59 -9.19 39.19
N GLU A 109 -53.84 -7.97 38.73
CA GLU A 109 -55.02 -7.20 39.14
C GLU A 109 -56.31 -7.85 38.64
N SER A 110 -56.32 -8.32 37.38
CA SER A 110 -57.44 -9.05 36.79
C SER A 110 -57.74 -10.34 37.57
N LEU A 111 -56.72 -11.14 37.89
CA LEU A 111 -56.87 -12.36 38.70
C LEU A 111 -57.43 -12.05 40.09
N ARG A 112 -57.01 -10.95 40.72
CA ARG A 112 -57.54 -10.54 42.03
C ARG A 112 -59.02 -10.16 41.96
N MET A 113 -59.46 -9.56 40.87
CA MET A 113 -60.87 -9.20 40.68
C MET A 113 -61.72 -10.45 40.48
N THR A 114 -61.30 -11.37 39.60
CA THR A 114 -62.04 -12.62 39.37
C THR A 114 -62.14 -13.46 40.64
N THR A 115 -61.05 -13.60 41.41
CA THR A 115 -61.10 -14.35 42.68
C THR A 115 -61.98 -13.68 43.74
N LYS A 116 -62.14 -12.35 43.72
CA LYS A 116 -63.06 -11.66 44.63
C LYS A 116 -64.52 -11.81 44.22
N GLU A 117 -64.80 -11.91 42.93
CA GLU A 117 -66.16 -12.15 42.40
C GLU A 117 -66.62 -13.59 42.66
N ASP A 118 -65.69 -14.54 42.75
CA ASP A 118 -65.95 -15.96 43.01
C ASP A 118 -66.17 -16.31 44.50
N ILE A 119 -66.05 -15.35 45.43
CA ILE A 119 -66.23 -15.50 46.90
C ILE A 119 -67.50 -14.78 47.35
#